data_AF-A0A7R7VZV6-F1
#
_entry.id   AF-A0A7R7VZV6-F1
#
_cell.length_a   1.000
_cell.length_b   1.000
_cell.length_c   1.000
_cell.angle_alpha   90.00
_cell.angle_beta   90.00
_cell.angle_gamma   90.00
#
_symmetry.space_group_name_H-M   'P 1'
#
loop_
_entity.id
_entity.type
_entity.pdbx_description
1 polymer ?
#
loop_
_entity_poly.entity_id
_entity_poly.type
_entity_poly.pdbx_seq_one_letter_code
_entity_poly.pdbx_strand_id
1 'polypeptide(L)'
;MSLEKFIDDLPCNREQWVQYAKRAGLLHKSLRHCKKLQSESCVNDEQFMLFRTICPESIHPDYFNPADYGLDLTTASDTLAMSQGFQAYLNQVGTNNFRGLGEFGTTLVQQWEVLEGLRNGTDPLKCSDKTPVNSSLIKLLQALSLLPTTTTSEWRSTKIRLRGTFGNHNLRSGESPPQFVAITDGQLQDKQTGNIKSVIKCERYPRNMMGKAVDMQEAASVVAWASQYPDTDRSINEHHRVLVSKYGCEIWITFAGYDNSWADYLDGRGGGGTRQPSLMTMQRYGPYSIADRLRVLQVSTILLAISL
;
A
#
# COMPACT_ATOMS: atom_id res chain seq x y z
N MET A 1 2.97 29.89 -14.91
CA MET A 1 3.56 28.99 -13.89
C MET A 1 2.92 27.64 -14.06
N SER A 2 3.66 26.59 -14.40
CA SER A 2 3.08 25.25 -14.46
C SER A 2 2.71 24.84 -13.04
N LEU A 3 1.47 24.40 -12.83
CA LEU A 3 0.96 23.84 -11.57
C LEU A 3 1.61 22.48 -11.22
N GLU A 4 2.70 22.11 -11.89
CA GLU A 4 3.24 20.75 -11.84
C GLU A 4 4.01 20.45 -10.54
N LYS A 5 4.55 21.48 -9.87
CA LYS A 5 5.22 21.35 -8.56
C LYS A 5 4.96 22.58 -7.70
N PHE A 6 4.02 22.50 -6.77
CA PHE A 6 3.66 23.61 -5.88
C PHE A 6 3.55 23.23 -4.39
N ILE A 7 3.65 21.96 -4.04
CA ILE A 7 3.84 21.54 -2.64
C ILE A 7 5.27 21.04 -2.48
N ASP A 8 5.99 21.54 -1.49
CA ASP A 8 7.36 21.07 -1.22
C ASP A 8 7.29 19.68 -0.55
N ASP A 9 6.42 19.55 0.45
CA ASP A 9 6.11 18.32 1.17
C ASP A 9 4.62 17.99 1.13
N LEU A 10 4.29 16.72 1.39
CA LEU A 10 2.90 16.28 1.47
C LEU A 10 2.24 16.81 2.76
N PRO A 11 0.93 17.13 2.74
CA PRO A 11 0.23 17.55 3.94
C PRO A 11 0.13 16.38 4.93
N CYS A 12 0.61 16.58 6.15
CA CYS A 12 0.55 15.62 7.23
C CYS A 12 -0.76 15.70 8.02
N ASN A 13 -1.49 16.82 7.91
CA ASN A 13 -2.74 17.08 8.60
C ASN A 13 -3.70 17.92 7.75
N ARG A 14 -4.92 18.10 8.29
CA ARG A 14 -6.01 18.81 7.61
C ARG A 14 -5.67 20.28 7.38
N GLU A 15 -5.06 20.93 8.36
CA GLU A 15 -4.70 22.35 8.30
C GLU A 15 -3.74 22.62 7.15
N GLN A 16 -2.69 21.80 7.04
CA GLN A 16 -1.73 21.85 5.93
C GLN A 16 -2.41 21.56 4.59
N TRP A 17 -3.26 20.54 4.51
CA TRP A 17 -3.99 20.23 3.28
C TRP A 17 -4.85 21.43 2.84
N VAL A 18 -5.59 22.04 3.76
CA VAL A 18 -6.43 23.22 3.48
C VAL A 18 -5.58 24.41 3.03
N GLN A 19 -4.44 24.65 3.68
CA GLN A 19 -3.51 25.71 3.29
C GLN A 19 -3.00 25.51 1.85
N TYR A 20 -2.54 24.31 1.51
CA TYR A 20 -2.04 23.98 0.17
C TYR A 20 -3.15 24.08 -0.88
N ALA A 21 -4.33 23.52 -0.58
CA ALA A 21 -5.48 23.57 -1.48
C ALA A 21 -5.97 25.01 -1.70
N LYS A 22 -5.94 25.87 -0.68
CA LYS A 22 -6.29 27.30 -0.81
C LYS A 22 -5.29 28.04 -1.70
N ARG A 23 -3.98 27.86 -1.48
CA ARG A 23 -2.92 28.50 -2.27
C ARG A 23 -2.99 28.11 -3.76
N ALA A 24 -3.35 26.87 -4.06
CA ALA A 24 -3.45 26.36 -5.43
C ALA A 24 -4.86 26.49 -6.06
N GLY A 25 -5.85 27.07 -5.35
CA GLY A 25 -7.21 27.21 -5.86
C GLY A 25 -7.94 25.88 -6.08
N LEU A 26 -7.67 24.88 -5.25
CA LEU A 26 -8.20 23.50 -5.37
C LEU A 26 -9.36 23.19 -4.41
N LEU A 27 -9.69 24.08 -3.47
CA LEU A 27 -10.69 23.83 -2.41
C LEU A 27 -12.05 23.33 -2.91
N HIS A 28 -12.47 23.78 -4.09
CA HIS A 28 -13.76 23.41 -4.69
C HIS A 28 -13.62 22.59 -5.97
N LYS A 29 -12.40 22.12 -6.27
CA LYS A 29 -12.14 21.22 -7.39
C LYS A 29 -12.21 19.77 -6.94
N SER A 30 -12.29 18.90 -7.93
CA SER A 30 -12.23 17.45 -7.76
C SER A 30 -11.54 16.81 -8.95
N LEU A 31 -11.22 15.52 -8.86
CA LEU A 31 -10.59 14.76 -9.97
C LEU A 31 -11.37 14.84 -11.29
N ARG A 32 -12.68 15.14 -11.22
CA ARG A 32 -13.56 15.37 -12.38
C ARG A 32 -13.19 16.59 -13.20
N HIS A 33 -12.52 17.56 -12.58
CA HIS A 33 -12.11 18.81 -13.21
C HIS A 33 -10.72 18.71 -13.84
N CYS A 34 -10.00 17.60 -13.64
CA CYS A 34 -8.70 17.35 -14.26
C CYS A 34 -8.88 16.84 -15.68
N LYS A 35 -8.48 17.65 -16.68
CA LYS A 35 -8.52 17.25 -18.10
C LYS A 35 -7.65 16.03 -18.41
N LYS A 36 -6.55 15.84 -17.67
CA LYS A 36 -5.61 14.73 -17.87
C LYS A 36 -5.06 14.27 -16.53
N LEU A 37 -5.63 13.20 -16.00
CA LEU A 37 -5.05 12.49 -14.86
C LEU A 37 -3.86 11.66 -15.35
N GLN A 38 -2.75 11.75 -14.61
CA GLN A 38 -1.53 11.00 -14.87
C GLN A 38 -1.67 9.59 -14.28
N SER A 39 -0.93 8.65 -14.86
CA SER A 39 -0.75 7.33 -14.27
C SER A 39 -0.14 7.43 -12.88
N GLU A 40 -0.33 6.39 -12.08
CA GLU A 40 0.17 6.30 -10.71
C GLU A 40 1.65 6.72 -10.57
N SER A 41 2.54 6.22 -11.44
CA SER A 41 3.98 6.54 -11.42
C SER A 41 4.32 8.02 -11.71
N CYS A 42 3.35 8.79 -12.19
CA CYS A 42 3.54 10.15 -12.71
C CYS A 42 2.57 11.15 -12.05
N VAL A 43 1.99 10.82 -10.90
CA VAL A 43 1.07 11.70 -10.17
C VAL A 43 1.76 13.04 -9.89
N ASN A 44 1.09 14.13 -10.27
CA ASN A 44 1.57 15.48 -9.99
C ASN A 44 0.90 16.06 -8.73
N ASP A 45 1.38 17.21 -8.28
CA ASP A 45 0.91 17.84 -7.04
C ASP A 45 -0.59 18.19 -7.08
N GLU A 46 -1.12 18.66 -8.21
CA GLU A 46 -2.55 18.96 -8.35
C GLU A 46 -3.39 17.69 -8.19
N GLN A 47 -3.04 16.62 -8.89
CA GLN A 47 -3.75 15.34 -8.82
C GLN A 47 -3.69 14.74 -7.41
N PHE A 48 -2.52 14.78 -6.76
CA PHE A 48 -2.39 14.30 -5.38
C PHE A 48 -3.26 15.11 -4.42
N MET A 49 -3.25 16.44 -4.51
CA MET A 49 -4.08 17.27 -3.66
C MET A 49 -5.57 16.97 -3.86
N LEU A 50 -5.99 16.67 -5.10
CA LEU A 50 -7.37 16.26 -5.41
C LEU A 50 -7.70 14.82 -5.03
N PHE A 51 -6.74 13.98 -4.65
CA PHE A 51 -7.04 12.74 -3.92
C PHE A 51 -7.60 13.02 -2.53
N ARG A 52 -7.45 14.26 -2.03
CA ARG A 52 -7.85 14.65 -0.66
C ARG A 52 -7.18 13.77 0.38
N THR A 53 -5.87 13.63 0.25
CA THR A 53 -5.06 12.74 1.07
C THR A 53 -4.15 13.52 1.99
N ILE A 54 -3.98 13.02 3.21
CA ILE A 54 -2.89 13.40 4.11
C ILE A 54 -1.98 12.21 4.37
N CYS A 55 -0.70 12.50 4.58
CA CYS A 55 0.35 11.53 4.84
C CYS A 55 1.04 11.91 6.16
N PRO A 56 0.49 11.50 7.32
CA PRO A 56 1.15 11.70 8.60
C PRO A 56 2.53 11.04 8.64
N GLU A 57 3.31 11.38 9.67
CA GLU A 57 4.59 10.71 9.92
C GLU A 57 4.38 9.21 10.13
N SER A 58 5.34 8.42 9.66
CA SER A 58 5.34 6.97 9.88
C SER A 58 5.52 6.67 11.36
N ILE A 59 4.74 5.73 11.86
CA ILE A 59 4.82 5.24 13.23
C ILE A 59 5.81 4.07 13.30
N HIS A 60 6.67 4.10 14.30
CA HIS A 60 7.64 3.03 14.52
C HIS A 60 6.92 1.70 14.87
N PRO A 61 7.41 0.54 14.40
CA PRO A 61 6.75 -0.75 14.58
C PRO A 61 6.28 -1.07 16.01
N ASP A 62 7.03 -0.67 17.03
CA ASP A 62 6.72 -0.97 18.43
C ASP A 62 5.48 -0.22 18.98
N TYR A 63 4.97 0.76 18.23
CA TYR A 63 3.73 1.48 18.57
C TYR A 63 2.54 1.06 17.70
N PHE A 64 2.66 -0.03 16.94
CA PHE A 64 1.53 -0.57 16.20
C PHE A 64 0.48 -1.13 17.16
N ASN A 65 -0.74 -0.60 17.10
CA ASN A 65 -1.88 -1.09 17.86
C ASN A 65 -2.86 -1.83 16.92
N PRO A 66 -2.99 -3.15 17.02
CA PRO A 66 -3.87 -3.92 16.13
C PRO A 66 -5.36 -3.63 16.35
N ALA A 67 -5.76 -3.16 17.54
CA ALA A 67 -7.14 -2.85 17.86
C ALA A 67 -7.71 -1.70 17.01
N ASP A 68 -6.86 -0.76 16.60
CA ASP A 68 -7.25 0.38 15.75
C ASP A 68 -7.73 -0.09 14.36
N TYR A 69 -7.34 -1.32 13.96
CA TYR A 69 -7.64 -1.90 12.65
C TYR A 69 -8.46 -3.19 12.73
N GLY A 70 -8.98 -3.54 13.92
CA GLY A 70 -9.76 -4.75 14.13
C GLY A 70 -8.99 -6.06 13.88
N LEU A 71 -7.66 -6.05 14.04
CA LEU A 71 -6.83 -7.23 13.80
C LEU A 71 -6.66 -8.05 15.08
N ASP A 72 -6.81 -9.38 14.97
CA ASP A 72 -6.44 -10.31 16.02
C ASP A 72 -5.02 -10.86 15.78
N LEU A 73 -4.05 -10.35 16.54
CA LEU A 73 -2.68 -10.84 16.48
C LEU A 73 -2.48 -12.12 17.29
N THR A 74 -3.42 -12.53 18.14
CA THR A 74 -3.29 -13.72 19.00
C THR A 74 -3.25 -14.97 18.14
N THR A 75 -4.28 -15.17 17.31
CA THR A 75 -4.36 -16.32 16.39
C THR A 75 -3.16 -16.37 15.44
N ALA A 76 -2.74 -15.22 14.91
CA ALA A 76 -1.57 -15.14 14.04
C ALA A 76 -0.27 -15.51 14.78
N SER A 77 -0.06 -14.98 15.99
CA SER A 77 1.13 -15.26 16.79
C SER A 77 1.22 -16.74 17.17
N ASP A 78 0.12 -17.33 17.62
CA ASP A 78 0.06 -18.75 17.99
C ASP A 78 0.34 -19.65 16.79
N THR A 79 -0.21 -19.31 15.62
CA THR A 79 0.04 -20.05 14.38
C THR A 79 1.52 -20.01 14.00
N LEU A 80 2.14 -18.84 14.06
CA LEU A 80 3.56 -18.68 13.75
C LEU A 80 4.45 -19.39 14.78
N ALA A 81 4.08 -19.37 16.06
CA ALA A 81 4.78 -20.09 17.13
C ALA A 81 4.75 -21.61 16.92
N MET A 82 3.61 -22.15 16.44
CA MET A 82 3.44 -23.58 16.18
C MET A 82 4.06 -24.04 14.84
N SER A 83 4.32 -23.13 13.90
CA SER A 83 4.92 -23.47 12.60
C SER A 83 6.42 -23.73 12.74
N GLN A 84 6.81 -25.01 12.68
CA GLN A 84 8.23 -25.42 12.68
C GLN A 84 9.02 -24.77 11.54
N GLY A 85 8.43 -24.68 10.34
CA GLY A 85 9.05 -24.06 9.17
C GLY A 85 9.31 -22.57 9.39
N PHE A 86 8.33 -21.85 9.93
CA PHE A 86 8.49 -20.43 10.24
C PHE A 86 9.52 -20.20 11.36
N GLN A 87 9.49 -20.98 12.44
CA GLN A 87 10.47 -20.86 13.52
C GLN A 87 11.90 -21.16 13.03
N ALA A 88 12.08 -22.19 12.20
CA ALA A 88 13.36 -22.50 11.58
C ALA A 88 13.84 -21.34 10.69
N TYR A 89 12.98 -20.80 9.84
CA TYR A 89 13.27 -19.61 9.02
C TYR A 89 13.65 -18.40 9.88
N LEU A 90 12.89 -18.10 10.92
CA LEU A 90 13.12 -16.96 11.81
C LEU A 90 14.47 -17.06 12.54
N ASN A 91 14.93 -18.27 12.85
CA ASN A 91 16.25 -18.52 13.42
C ASN A 91 17.40 -18.31 12.41
N GLN A 92 17.12 -18.35 11.11
CA GLN A 92 18.11 -18.14 10.04
C GLN A 92 18.05 -16.75 9.40
N VAL A 93 17.13 -15.87 9.81
CA VAL A 93 17.08 -14.47 9.35
C VAL A 93 18.44 -13.81 9.58
N GLY A 94 18.98 -13.17 8.52
CA GLY A 94 20.29 -12.54 8.54
C GLY A 94 21.49 -13.48 8.37
N THR A 95 21.25 -14.79 8.24
CA THR A 95 22.27 -15.82 7.99
C THR A 95 22.23 -16.31 6.54
N ASN A 96 23.23 -17.11 6.14
CA ASN A 96 23.30 -17.73 4.81
C ASN A 96 22.96 -19.24 4.84
N ASN A 97 22.13 -19.67 5.80
CA ASN A 97 21.74 -21.08 5.93
C ASN A 97 20.30 -21.30 5.47
N PHE A 98 20.15 -21.88 4.27
CA PHE A 98 18.87 -22.04 3.59
C PHE A 98 18.26 -23.45 3.72
N ARG A 99 18.85 -24.34 4.51
CA ARG A 99 18.43 -25.75 4.59
C ARG A 99 17.38 -25.98 5.68
N GLY A 100 16.42 -26.86 5.41
CA GLY A 100 15.46 -27.33 6.42
C GLY A 100 14.39 -26.32 6.85
N LEU A 101 14.03 -25.37 5.98
CA LEU A 101 13.14 -24.24 6.31
C LEU A 101 11.68 -24.42 5.86
N GLY A 102 11.30 -25.61 5.37
CA GLY A 102 9.94 -25.87 4.87
C GLY A 102 9.49 -24.89 3.79
N GLU A 103 8.24 -24.42 3.88
CA GLU A 103 7.67 -23.43 2.95
C GLU A 103 8.41 -22.07 2.93
N PHE A 104 9.21 -21.76 3.96
CA PHE A 104 9.94 -20.49 4.07
C PHE A 104 11.36 -20.53 3.47
N GLY A 105 11.81 -21.66 2.92
CA GLY A 105 13.15 -21.76 2.33
C GLY A 105 13.38 -20.78 1.19
N THR A 106 12.42 -20.67 0.28
CA THR A 106 12.50 -19.70 -0.84
C THR A 106 12.44 -18.25 -0.36
N THR A 107 11.72 -17.98 0.73
CA THR A 107 11.65 -16.66 1.35
C THR A 107 13.03 -16.18 1.79
N LEU A 108 13.79 -17.02 2.52
CA LEU A 108 15.12 -16.63 2.99
C LEU A 108 16.11 -16.41 1.84
N VAL A 109 16.08 -17.26 0.81
CA VAL A 109 16.93 -17.11 -0.39
C VAL A 109 16.67 -15.76 -1.05
N GLN A 110 15.40 -15.38 -1.23
CA GLN A 110 15.04 -14.12 -1.87
C GLN A 110 15.34 -12.90 -0.98
N GLN A 111 15.21 -13.02 0.34
CA GLN A 111 15.66 -11.95 1.26
C GLN A 111 17.17 -11.75 1.20
N TRP A 112 17.94 -12.84 1.17
CA TRP A 112 19.39 -12.79 1.03
C TRP A 112 19.79 -12.10 -0.29
N GLU A 113 19.13 -12.43 -1.41
CA GLU A 113 19.41 -11.80 -2.71
C GLU A 113 19.25 -10.27 -2.66
N VAL A 114 18.19 -9.77 -1.99
CA VAL A 114 17.97 -8.33 -1.78
C VAL A 114 19.07 -7.71 -0.91
N LEU A 115 19.47 -8.38 0.18
CA LEU A 115 20.51 -7.89 1.08
C LEU A 115 21.89 -7.86 0.40
N GLU A 116 22.20 -8.87 -0.40
CA GLU A 116 23.44 -8.92 -1.19
C GLU A 116 23.47 -7.83 -2.24
N GLY A 117 22.38 -7.59 -2.96
CA GLY A 117 22.36 -6.52 -3.95
C GLY A 117 22.46 -5.12 -3.35
N LEU A 118 21.96 -4.91 -2.13
CA LEU A 118 22.17 -3.67 -1.40
C LEU A 118 23.64 -3.50 -0.98
N ARG A 119 24.28 -4.57 -0.49
CA ARG A 119 25.71 -4.56 -0.11
C ARG A 119 26.64 -4.32 -1.30
N ASN A 120 26.25 -4.81 -2.47
CA ASN A 120 27.04 -4.77 -3.70
C ASN A 120 26.43 -3.83 -4.75
N GLY A 121 25.88 -2.68 -4.33
CA GLY A 121 25.10 -1.80 -5.21
C GLY A 121 25.82 -1.21 -6.43
N THR A 122 27.14 -1.34 -6.53
CA THR A 122 27.96 -0.92 -7.67
C THR A 122 28.40 -2.07 -8.58
N ASP A 123 28.20 -3.32 -8.15
CA ASP A 123 28.55 -4.51 -8.93
C ASP A 123 27.35 -4.89 -9.83
N PRO A 124 27.45 -4.73 -11.17
CA PRO A 124 26.34 -5.00 -12.08
C PRO A 124 25.88 -6.47 -12.09
N LEU A 125 26.70 -7.40 -11.58
CA LEU A 125 26.34 -8.81 -11.47
C LEU A 125 25.61 -9.15 -10.17
N LYS A 126 25.59 -8.22 -9.20
CA LYS A 126 25.02 -8.43 -7.87
C LYS A 126 23.97 -7.40 -7.47
N CYS A 127 24.02 -6.19 -8.03
CA CYS A 127 23.06 -5.14 -7.69
C CYS A 127 21.62 -5.61 -8.00
N SER A 128 20.70 -5.41 -7.06
CA SER A 128 19.30 -5.79 -7.27
C SER A 128 18.52 -4.68 -7.96
N ASP A 129 17.69 -5.06 -8.93
CA ASP A 129 16.60 -4.21 -9.40
C ASP A 129 15.34 -4.40 -8.54
N LYS A 130 14.17 -3.95 -9.03
CA LYS A 130 12.90 -4.10 -8.31
C LYS A 130 12.43 -5.56 -8.21
N THR A 131 12.93 -6.46 -9.07
CA THR A 131 12.44 -7.83 -9.20
C THR A 131 12.76 -8.68 -7.96
N PRO A 132 14.01 -8.76 -7.45
CA PRO A 132 14.29 -9.46 -6.20
C PRO A 132 13.54 -8.88 -4.99
N VAL A 133 13.35 -7.56 -4.95
CA VAL A 133 12.58 -6.90 -3.88
C VAL A 133 11.14 -7.40 -3.88
N ASN A 134 10.47 -7.38 -5.05
CA ASN A 134 9.10 -7.86 -5.17
C ASN A 134 9.00 -9.37 -4.87
N SER A 135 9.85 -10.18 -5.49
CA SER A 135 9.88 -11.63 -5.29
C SER A 135 10.07 -12.00 -3.82
N SER A 136 10.97 -11.32 -3.12
CA SER A 136 11.21 -11.54 -1.69
C SER A 136 9.98 -11.26 -0.82
N LEU A 137 9.24 -10.18 -1.08
CA LEU A 137 7.99 -9.91 -0.35
C LEU A 137 6.92 -10.96 -0.69
N ILE A 138 6.71 -11.24 -1.98
CA ILE A 138 5.72 -12.22 -2.45
C ILE A 138 5.96 -13.61 -1.86
N LYS A 139 7.22 -14.06 -1.80
CA LYS A 139 7.54 -15.39 -1.23
C LYS A 139 7.24 -15.48 0.26
N LEU A 140 7.55 -14.43 1.03
CA LEU A 140 7.14 -14.37 2.43
C LEU A 140 5.62 -14.49 2.57
N LEU A 141 4.88 -13.68 1.81
CA LEU A 141 3.42 -13.63 1.87
C LEU A 141 2.77 -14.96 1.44
N GLN A 142 3.27 -15.58 0.38
CA GLN A 142 2.80 -16.90 -0.05
C GLN A 142 3.11 -18.01 0.95
N ALA A 143 4.28 -17.98 1.60
CA ALA A 143 4.60 -18.93 2.65
C ALA A 143 3.65 -18.78 3.87
N LEU A 144 3.31 -17.55 4.25
CA LEU A 144 2.28 -17.29 5.29
C LEU A 144 0.89 -17.82 4.88
N SER A 145 0.53 -17.75 3.60
CA SER A 145 -0.71 -18.34 3.08
C SER A 145 -0.77 -19.86 3.11
N LEU A 146 0.36 -20.55 3.25
CA LEU A 146 0.40 -22.01 3.36
C LEU A 146 0.19 -22.51 4.79
N LEU A 147 0.14 -21.60 5.77
CA LEU A 147 -0.12 -21.95 7.16
C LEU A 147 -1.59 -22.38 7.36
N PRO A 148 -1.87 -23.32 8.29
CA PRO A 148 -3.19 -23.96 8.41
C PRO A 148 -4.37 -23.00 8.65
N THR A 149 -4.14 -21.86 9.30
CA THR A 149 -5.19 -20.88 9.60
C THR A 149 -5.61 -20.05 8.39
N THR A 150 -4.77 -19.96 7.35
CA THR A 150 -5.01 -19.10 6.18
C THR A 150 -5.86 -19.81 5.13
N THR A 151 -7.12 -20.04 5.46
CA THR A 151 -8.03 -20.84 4.62
C THR A 151 -8.78 -20.00 3.59
N THR A 152 -9.16 -18.77 3.92
CA THR A 152 -10.08 -17.92 3.16
C THR A 152 -9.39 -16.99 2.16
N SER A 153 -8.12 -16.66 2.38
CA SER A 153 -7.38 -15.68 1.57
C SER A 153 -6.13 -16.26 0.91
N GLU A 154 -5.71 -15.68 -0.21
CA GLU A 154 -4.46 -16.02 -0.90
C GLU A 154 -3.67 -14.80 -1.35
N TRP A 155 -2.35 -14.84 -1.15
CA TRP A 155 -1.43 -13.85 -1.71
C TRP A 155 -1.03 -14.22 -3.14
N ARG A 156 -1.23 -13.29 -4.07
CA ARG A 156 -0.94 -13.46 -5.49
C ARG A 156 0.12 -12.47 -5.97
N SER A 157 0.98 -12.97 -6.85
CA SER A 157 2.02 -12.18 -7.53
C SER A 157 1.56 -11.52 -8.82
N THR A 158 0.33 -11.81 -9.26
CA THR A 158 -0.21 -11.26 -10.50
C THR A 158 -0.58 -9.80 -10.30
N LYS A 159 0.02 -8.90 -11.08
CA LYS A 159 -0.30 -7.47 -11.07
C LYS A 159 -1.77 -7.23 -11.38
N ILE A 160 -2.44 -6.37 -10.61
CA ILE A 160 -3.78 -5.89 -10.93
C ILE A 160 -3.69 -4.48 -11.50
N ARG A 161 -4.40 -4.26 -12.61
CA ARG A 161 -4.61 -2.94 -13.22
C ARG A 161 -5.87 -2.31 -12.65
N LEU A 162 -5.71 -1.43 -11.66
CA LEU A 162 -6.78 -0.67 -11.05
C LEU A 162 -7.02 0.63 -11.83
N ARG A 163 -8.29 0.94 -12.13
CA ARG A 163 -8.70 2.10 -12.91
C ARG A 163 -9.59 3.01 -12.08
N GLY A 164 -9.04 4.16 -11.67
CA GLY A 164 -9.85 5.24 -11.10
C GLY A 164 -10.58 6.00 -12.20
N THR A 165 -11.90 6.11 -12.12
CA THR A 165 -12.74 6.82 -13.09
C THR A 165 -13.62 7.83 -12.36
N PHE A 166 -13.55 9.10 -12.74
CA PHE A 166 -14.13 10.20 -11.98
C PHE A 166 -15.02 11.05 -12.88
N GLY A 167 -16.34 11.00 -12.64
CA GLY A 167 -17.30 11.70 -13.48
C GLY A 167 -18.22 10.75 -14.23
N ASN A 168 -19.23 11.33 -14.86
CA ASN A 168 -20.08 10.62 -15.79
C ASN A 168 -19.63 10.92 -17.23
N HIS A 169 -19.87 9.98 -18.14
CA HIS A 169 -19.69 10.22 -19.56
C HIS A 169 -20.59 11.37 -19.99
N ASN A 170 -20.01 12.42 -20.61
CA ASN A 170 -20.83 13.49 -21.15
C ASN A 170 -21.35 13.05 -22.51
N LEU A 171 -22.59 12.54 -22.55
CA LEU A 171 -23.23 12.05 -23.77
C LEU A 171 -23.39 13.14 -24.85
N ARG A 172 -23.33 14.43 -24.48
CA ARG A 172 -23.45 15.56 -25.41
C ARG A 172 -22.12 15.96 -26.05
N SER A 173 -21.02 15.93 -25.30
CA SER A 173 -19.67 16.25 -25.83
C SER A 173 -18.92 15.04 -26.37
N GLY A 174 -19.39 13.81 -26.08
CA GLY A 174 -18.69 12.58 -26.43
C GLY A 174 -17.43 12.33 -25.60
N GLU A 175 -17.13 13.17 -24.61
CA GLU A 175 -15.95 13.06 -23.78
C GLU A 175 -16.11 11.96 -22.72
N SER A 176 -15.12 11.06 -22.70
CA SER A 176 -14.98 10.08 -21.63
C SER A 176 -14.62 10.75 -20.30
N PRO A 177 -15.07 10.21 -19.16
CA PRO A 177 -14.72 10.76 -17.86
C PRO A 177 -13.21 10.71 -17.62
N PRO A 178 -12.64 11.68 -16.86
CA PRO A 178 -11.28 11.60 -16.37
C PRO A 178 -10.99 10.25 -15.71
N GLN A 179 -9.86 9.67 -16.07
CA GLN A 179 -9.44 8.37 -15.55
C GLN A 179 -7.93 8.28 -15.44
N PHE A 180 -7.46 7.50 -14.48
CA PHE A 180 -6.07 7.06 -14.42
C PHE A 180 -5.98 5.59 -14.02
N VAL A 181 -4.77 5.05 -14.15
CA VAL A 181 -4.49 3.66 -13.81
C VAL A 181 -3.36 3.58 -12.79
N ALA A 182 -3.57 2.70 -11.81
CA ALA A 182 -2.58 2.20 -10.88
C ALA A 182 -2.35 0.70 -11.12
N ILE A 183 -1.10 0.25 -11.05
CA ILE A 183 -0.74 -1.15 -11.29
C ILE A 183 -0.05 -1.69 -10.05
N THR A 184 -0.66 -2.65 -9.37
CA THR A 184 -0.10 -3.27 -8.16
C THR A 184 1.04 -4.24 -8.51
N ASP A 185 1.92 -4.52 -7.54
CA ASP A 185 2.97 -5.54 -7.68
C ASP A 185 2.51 -6.94 -7.19
N GLY A 186 1.28 -7.02 -6.69
CA GLY A 186 0.60 -8.19 -6.15
C GLY A 186 -0.56 -7.77 -5.24
N GLN A 187 -1.25 -8.75 -4.64
CA GLN A 187 -2.40 -8.51 -3.77
C GLN A 187 -2.73 -9.73 -2.90
N LEU A 188 -3.44 -9.48 -1.80
CA LEU A 188 -4.21 -10.47 -1.08
C LEU A 188 -5.63 -10.49 -1.66
N GLN A 189 -6.16 -11.67 -1.94
CA GLN A 189 -7.54 -11.85 -2.37
C GLN A 189 -8.28 -12.83 -1.47
N ASP A 190 -9.57 -12.59 -1.30
CA ASP A 190 -10.51 -13.60 -0.85
C ASP A 190 -10.65 -14.69 -1.93
N LYS A 191 -10.47 -15.96 -1.56
CA LYS A 191 -10.47 -17.10 -2.51
C LYS A 191 -11.84 -17.35 -3.14
N GLN A 192 -12.94 -16.99 -2.45
CA GLN A 192 -14.28 -17.28 -2.92
C GLN A 192 -14.83 -16.16 -3.81
N THR A 193 -14.67 -14.92 -3.37
CA THR A 193 -15.24 -13.75 -4.04
C THR A 193 -14.26 -13.10 -5.01
N GLY A 194 -12.96 -13.35 -4.87
CA GLY A 194 -11.91 -12.63 -5.61
C GLY A 194 -11.71 -11.20 -5.13
N ASN A 195 -12.40 -10.77 -4.06
CA ASN A 195 -12.29 -9.43 -3.51
C ASN A 195 -10.85 -9.17 -3.05
N ILE A 196 -10.31 -8.01 -3.43
CA ILE A 196 -8.99 -7.57 -2.98
C ILE A 196 -9.13 -7.20 -1.49
N LYS A 197 -8.23 -7.72 -0.65
CA LYS A 197 -8.14 -7.39 0.79
C LYS A 197 -6.94 -6.47 1.09
N SER A 198 -5.87 -6.59 0.30
CA SER A 198 -4.68 -5.76 0.41
C SER A 198 -3.98 -5.69 -0.95
N VAL A 199 -3.27 -4.59 -1.23
CA VAL A 199 -2.43 -4.44 -2.44
C VAL A 199 -0.96 -4.34 -2.09
N ILE A 200 -0.09 -4.67 -3.05
CA ILE A 200 1.37 -4.63 -2.88
C ILE A 200 2.01 -3.53 -3.72
N LYS A 201 3.01 -2.84 -3.14
CA LYS A 201 3.92 -1.93 -3.84
C LYS A 201 5.38 -2.18 -3.49
N CYS A 202 6.20 -2.38 -4.50
CA CYS A 202 7.62 -2.62 -4.30
C CYS A 202 8.43 -1.58 -5.05
N GLU A 203 9.54 -1.14 -4.45
CA GLU A 203 10.59 -0.45 -5.20
C GLU A 203 11.99 -0.86 -4.76
N ARG A 204 12.95 -0.72 -5.69
CA ARG A 204 14.32 -1.19 -5.46
C ARG A 204 15.05 -0.44 -4.34
N TYR A 205 14.73 0.85 -4.18
CA TYR A 205 15.46 1.73 -3.27
C TYR A 205 14.79 1.85 -1.90
N PRO A 206 15.57 2.14 -0.84
CA PRO A 206 15.04 2.55 0.44
C PRO A 206 14.11 3.75 0.32
N ARG A 207 13.10 3.81 1.17
CA ARG A 207 12.01 4.79 1.07
C ARG A 207 12.49 6.23 1.21
N ASN A 208 13.47 6.47 2.08
CA ASN A 208 14.05 7.79 2.30
C ASN A 208 14.77 8.39 1.08
N MET A 209 15.14 7.58 0.08
CA MET A 209 15.76 8.04 -1.17
C MET A 209 14.73 8.45 -2.24
N MET A 210 13.46 8.13 -2.03
CA MET A 210 12.41 8.29 -3.06
C MET A 210 11.60 9.60 -2.91
N GLY A 211 11.71 10.28 -1.77
CA GLY A 211 10.95 11.50 -1.47
C GLY A 211 9.44 11.30 -1.55
N LYS A 212 8.67 12.40 -1.68
CA LYS A 212 7.20 12.35 -1.69
C LYS A 212 6.56 11.56 -2.84
N ALA A 213 7.29 11.29 -3.92
CA ALA A 213 6.73 10.64 -5.12
C ALA A 213 6.18 9.23 -4.81
N VAL A 214 6.82 8.52 -3.89
CA VAL A 214 6.41 7.17 -3.49
C VAL A 214 5.08 7.18 -2.71
N ASP A 215 4.88 8.18 -1.85
CA ASP A 215 3.63 8.37 -1.11
C ASP A 215 2.48 8.74 -2.05
N MET A 216 2.76 9.58 -3.07
CA MET A 216 1.80 9.94 -4.09
C MET A 216 1.37 8.71 -4.92
N GLN A 217 2.30 7.80 -5.21
CA GLN A 217 2.02 6.54 -5.92
C GLN A 217 1.17 5.56 -5.07
N GLU A 218 1.51 5.40 -3.79
CA GLU A 218 0.71 4.58 -2.87
C GLU A 218 -0.72 5.14 -2.75
N ALA A 219 -0.86 6.45 -2.55
CA ALA A 219 -2.17 7.11 -2.46
C ALA A 219 -2.98 6.95 -3.75
N ALA A 220 -2.35 7.09 -4.92
CA ALA A 220 -3.00 6.87 -6.21
C ALA A 220 -3.52 5.42 -6.34
N SER A 221 -2.79 4.45 -5.80
CA SER A 221 -3.20 3.05 -5.83
C SER A 221 -4.45 2.79 -4.98
N VAL A 222 -4.50 3.38 -3.79
CA VAL A 222 -5.69 3.31 -2.93
C VAL A 222 -6.87 4.01 -3.57
N VAL A 223 -6.68 5.20 -4.14
CA VAL A 223 -7.74 5.96 -4.82
C VAL A 223 -8.29 5.20 -6.03
N ALA A 224 -7.43 4.60 -6.85
CA ALA A 224 -7.87 3.77 -7.98
C ALA A 224 -8.62 2.53 -7.49
N TRP A 225 -8.16 1.91 -6.39
CA TRP A 225 -8.83 0.76 -5.78
C TRP A 225 -10.23 1.12 -5.27
N ALA A 226 -10.35 2.20 -4.48
CA ALA A 226 -11.61 2.68 -3.92
C ALA A 226 -12.59 3.15 -5.00
N SER A 227 -12.10 3.77 -6.07
CA SER A 227 -12.93 4.18 -7.19
C SER A 227 -13.48 3.00 -7.99
N GLN A 228 -12.66 1.97 -8.25
CA GLN A 228 -13.08 0.82 -9.05
C GLN A 228 -13.93 -0.18 -8.26
N TYR A 229 -13.60 -0.37 -6.98
CA TYR A 229 -14.25 -1.32 -6.07
C TYR A 229 -14.67 -0.58 -4.79
N PRO A 230 -15.73 0.26 -4.87
CA PRO A 230 -16.15 1.10 -3.76
C PRO A 230 -16.74 0.28 -2.61
N ASP A 231 -16.58 0.80 -1.40
CA ASP A 231 -17.20 0.23 -0.20
C ASP A 231 -18.70 0.51 -0.21
N THR A 232 -19.51 -0.54 -0.21
CA THR A 232 -20.97 -0.44 -0.36
C THR A 232 -21.71 -0.46 0.97
N ASP A 233 -21.09 -0.97 2.04
CA ASP A 233 -21.67 -0.97 3.37
C ASP A 233 -21.53 0.40 4.02
N ARG A 234 -22.63 1.15 4.02
CA ARG A 234 -22.69 2.51 4.57
C ARG A 234 -22.91 2.55 6.08
N SER A 235 -23.11 1.40 6.74
CA SER A 235 -23.17 1.33 8.20
C SER A 235 -21.79 1.48 8.86
N ILE A 236 -20.74 1.20 8.09
CA ILE A 236 -19.35 1.39 8.49
C ILE A 236 -19.00 2.87 8.34
N ASN A 237 -18.60 3.51 9.45
CA ASN A 237 -18.25 4.93 9.48
C ASN A 237 -16.82 5.20 9.01
N GLU A 238 -15.92 4.23 9.16
CA GLU A 238 -14.51 4.34 8.81
C GLU A 238 -14.06 3.07 8.09
N HIS A 239 -13.56 3.25 6.87
CA HIS A 239 -13.06 2.20 5.99
C HIS A 239 -11.53 2.22 6.00
N HIS A 240 -10.92 1.05 5.89
CA HIS A 240 -9.48 0.91 5.80
C HIS A 240 -9.09 0.09 4.58
N ARG A 241 -8.24 0.66 3.72
CA ARG A 241 -7.55 -0.08 2.67
C ARG A 241 -6.11 -0.33 3.06
N VAL A 242 -5.70 -1.60 3.03
CA VAL A 242 -4.35 -2.00 3.42
C VAL A 242 -3.43 -2.05 2.21
N LEU A 243 -2.25 -1.43 2.35
CA LEU A 243 -1.18 -1.49 1.39
C LEU A 243 0.07 -2.03 2.09
N VAL A 244 0.57 -3.16 1.59
CA VAL A 244 1.84 -3.72 2.02
C VAL A 244 2.89 -3.28 1.02
N SER A 245 3.93 -2.62 1.48
CA SER A 245 4.99 -2.15 0.59
C SER A 245 6.37 -2.62 1.01
N LYS A 246 7.28 -2.71 0.03
CA LYS A 246 8.67 -3.02 0.28
C LYS A 246 9.59 -2.10 -0.51
N TYR A 247 10.50 -1.45 0.19
CA TYR A 247 11.45 -0.48 -0.32
C TYR A 247 12.86 -0.97 0.01
N GLY A 248 13.53 -1.59 -0.96
CA GLY A 248 14.79 -2.31 -0.73
C GLY A 248 14.62 -3.41 0.33
N CYS A 249 15.31 -3.27 1.47
CA CYS A 249 15.29 -4.23 2.58
C CYS A 249 14.23 -3.92 3.66
N GLU A 250 13.37 -2.93 3.45
CA GLU A 250 12.38 -2.48 4.45
C GLU A 250 10.97 -2.83 3.99
N ILE A 251 10.20 -3.52 4.84
CA ILE A 251 8.76 -3.71 4.65
C ILE A 251 8.02 -2.61 5.41
N TRP A 252 6.91 -2.15 4.86
CA TRP A 252 6.03 -1.14 5.45
C TRP A 252 4.57 -1.59 5.28
N ILE A 253 3.74 -1.23 6.25
CA ILE A 253 2.29 -1.46 6.20
C ILE A 253 1.60 -0.11 6.31
N THR A 254 0.77 0.22 5.33
CA THR A 254 -0.01 1.45 5.31
C THR A 254 -1.49 1.11 5.42
N PHE A 255 -2.17 1.71 6.39
CA PHE A 255 -3.63 1.68 6.51
C PHE A 255 -4.18 3.01 6.01
N ALA A 256 -4.85 2.97 4.88
CA ALA A 256 -5.51 4.12 4.29
C ALA A 256 -6.94 4.23 4.86
N GLY A 257 -7.09 5.06 5.88
CA GLY A 257 -8.37 5.30 6.57
C GLY A 257 -9.17 6.42 5.90
N TYR A 258 -10.47 6.22 5.68
CA TYR A 258 -11.39 7.24 5.17
C TYR A 258 -12.84 6.94 5.54
N ASP A 259 -13.68 7.98 5.55
CA ASP A 259 -15.11 7.85 5.85
C ASP A 259 -15.99 7.84 4.58
N ASN A 260 -17.30 7.70 4.78
CA ASN A 260 -18.28 7.75 3.70
C ASN A 260 -18.29 9.09 2.94
N SER A 261 -17.93 10.21 3.57
CA SER A 261 -17.86 11.52 2.91
C SER A 261 -16.73 11.58 1.88
N TRP A 262 -15.58 10.98 2.18
CA TRP A 262 -14.48 10.88 1.22
C TRP A 262 -14.81 9.90 0.09
N ALA A 263 -15.44 8.76 0.42
CA ALA A 263 -15.89 7.79 -0.59
C ALA A 263 -16.89 8.42 -1.58
N ASP A 264 -17.86 9.20 -1.07
CA ASP A 264 -18.83 9.90 -1.90
C ASP A 264 -18.19 11.00 -2.76
N TYR A 265 -17.15 11.66 -2.25
CA TYR A 265 -16.34 12.59 -3.03
C TYR A 265 -15.66 11.91 -4.22
N LEU A 266 -15.10 10.71 -4.03
CA LEU A 266 -14.48 9.95 -5.11
C LEU A 266 -15.50 9.46 -6.14
N ASP A 267 -16.59 8.85 -5.70
CA ASP A 267 -17.59 8.28 -6.62
C ASP A 267 -18.31 9.37 -7.41
N GLY A 268 -18.69 10.47 -6.74
CA GLY A 268 -19.34 11.65 -7.29
C GLY A 268 -20.58 11.41 -8.17
N ARG A 269 -21.19 10.22 -8.14
CA ARG A 269 -22.46 9.94 -8.86
C ARG A 269 -23.67 10.58 -8.16
N GLY A 270 -23.55 10.97 -6.90
CA GLY A 270 -24.66 11.44 -6.07
C GLY A 270 -24.93 12.94 -6.03
N GLY A 271 -24.29 13.77 -6.87
CA GLY A 271 -24.42 15.24 -6.73
C GLY A 271 -23.92 15.78 -5.37
N GLY A 272 -23.26 14.93 -4.58
CA GLY A 272 -22.69 15.22 -3.26
C GLY A 272 -21.69 16.36 -3.39
N GLY A 273 -22.07 17.49 -2.82
CA GLY A 273 -21.42 18.76 -3.06
C GLY A 273 -19.94 18.75 -2.69
N THR A 274 -19.18 19.54 -3.42
CA THR A 274 -17.83 20.02 -3.09
C THR A 274 -17.76 20.83 -1.79
N ARG A 275 -18.78 20.76 -0.92
CA ARG A 275 -18.82 21.43 0.38
C ARG A 275 -18.12 20.55 1.41
N GLN A 276 -16.79 20.67 1.40
CA GLN A 276 -15.86 20.16 2.41
C GLN A 276 -15.92 18.65 2.70
N PRO A 277 -15.70 17.78 1.70
CA PRO A 277 -15.50 16.37 1.97
C PRO A 277 -14.34 16.13 2.95
N SER A 278 -14.36 15.01 3.66
CA SER A 278 -13.27 14.59 4.54
C SER A 278 -11.98 14.28 3.74
N LEU A 279 -10.94 13.82 4.44
CA LEU A 279 -9.64 13.48 3.87
C LEU A 279 -9.40 11.99 4.12
N MET A 280 -8.69 11.33 3.21
CA MET A 280 -8.10 10.01 3.45
C MET A 280 -6.76 10.19 4.18
N THR A 281 -6.52 9.38 5.19
CA THR A 281 -5.27 9.37 5.96
C THR A 281 -4.45 8.13 5.61
N MET A 282 -3.24 8.33 5.11
CA MET A 282 -2.29 7.25 4.80
C MET A 282 -1.39 6.98 6.03
N GLN A 283 -1.90 6.31 7.06
CA GLN A 283 -1.10 6.00 8.24
C GLN A 283 -0.17 4.82 7.99
N ARG A 284 1.14 5.04 8.14
CA ARG A 284 2.17 4.05 7.84
C ARG A 284 2.87 3.54 9.10
N TYR A 285 3.22 2.27 9.09
CA TYR A 285 4.03 1.60 10.10
C TYR A 285 5.27 0.96 9.48
N GLY A 286 6.43 1.17 10.11
CA GLY A 286 7.72 0.66 9.65
C GLY A 286 8.88 1.60 10.01
N PRO A 287 10.09 1.34 9.51
CA PRO A 287 10.44 0.21 8.65
C PRO A 287 10.54 -1.11 9.42
N TYR A 288 10.07 -2.20 8.82
CA TYR A 288 10.36 -3.55 9.26
C TYR A 288 11.51 -4.12 8.44
N SER A 289 12.72 -4.10 8.99
CA SER A 289 13.92 -4.61 8.30
C SER A 289 13.86 -6.13 8.11
N ILE A 290 14.09 -6.61 6.89
CA ILE A 290 14.18 -8.05 6.60
C ILE A 290 15.48 -8.71 7.13
N ALA A 291 16.43 -7.91 7.60
CA ALA A 291 17.66 -8.40 8.22
C ALA A 291 17.54 -8.55 9.75
N ASP A 292 16.46 -8.02 10.34
CA ASP A 292 16.22 -8.07 11.77
C ASP A 292 15.15 -9.12 12.09
N ARG A 293 15.55 -10.16 12.82
CA ARG A 293 14.68 -11.24 13.28
C ARG A 293 13.44 -10.71 14.01
N LEU A 294 13.57 -9.76 14.92
CA LEU A 294 12.44 -9.24 15.69
C LEU A 294 11.45 -8.52 14.77
N ARG A 295 11.96 -7.72 13.82
CA ARG A 295 11.13 -7.01 12.85
C ARG A 295 10.45 -7.94 11.85
N VAL A 296 11.13 -9.02 11.44
CA VAL A 296 10.53 -10.08 10.62
C VAL A 296 9.40 -10.79 11.36
N LEU A 297 9.60 -11.15 12.64
CA LEU A 297 8.53 -11.75 13.44
C LEU A 297 7.32 -10.80 13.54
N GLN A 298 7.54 -9.55 13.95
CA GLN A 298 6.48 -8.55 14.10
C GLN A 298 5.68 -8.38 12.79
N VAL A 299 6.37 -8.14 11.67
CA VAL A 299 5.68 -7.90 10.39
C VAL A 299 4.98 -9.16 9.89
N SER A 300 5.56 -10.34 10.06
CA SER A 300 4.90 -11.60 9.68
C SER A 300 3.64 -11.86 10.49
N THR A 301 3.63 -11.54 11.79
CA THR A 301 2.42 -11.63 12.62
C THR A 301 1.31 -10.72 12.09
N ILE A 302 1.62 -9.46 11.78
CA ILE A 302 0.63 -8.51 11.25
C ILE A 302 0.13 -8.96 9.86
N LEU A 303 1.04 -9.36 8.97
CA LEU A 303 0.68 -9.82 7.62
C LEU A 303 -0.17 -11.09 7.64
N LEU A 304 0.11 -12.01 8.56
CA LEU A 304 -0.73 -13.19 8.76
C LEU A 304 -2.11 -12.78 9.29
N ALA A 305 -2.19 -11.90 10.29
CA ALA A 305 -3.46 -11.41 10.83
C ALA A 305 -4.34 -10.73 9.76
N ILE A 306 -3.74 -9.94 8.85
CA ILE A 306 -4.43 -9.35 7.69
C ILE A 306 -4.98 -10.43 6.73
N SER A 307 -4.37 -11.62 6.73
CA SER A 307 -4.71 -12.72 5.81
C SER A 307 -5.80 -13.66 6.33
N LEU A 308 -6.09 -13.65 7.63
CA LEU A 308 -7.14 -14.46 8.27
C LEU A 308 -8.53 -13.92 7.91
#